data_AF-A0A520WX45-F1
#
_entry.id   AF-A0A520WX45-F1
#
_cell.length_a   1.000
_cell.length_b   1.000
_cell.length_c   1.000
_cell.angle_alpha   90.00
_cell.angle_beta   90.00
_cell.angle_gamma   90.00
#
_symmetry.space_group_name_H-M   'P 1'
#
loop_
_entity.id
_entity.type
_entity.pdbx_description
1 polymer ?
#
loop_
_entity_poly.entity_id
_entity_poly.type
_entity_poly.pdbx_seq_one_letter_code
_entity_poly.pdbx_strand_id
1 'polypeptide(L)'
;MRQKELRIALVCYGGVSLAVYMHGVTKELWNLARASRAFLADENAPTGSAAIYAALLRIIEDETALRLRVLPDIMSGASAGGINAVFLAQAIHSGASLEPLTELWLNNADVERLVDPDARPMWRFAKPYAEPLVAWLLRRPGSAVSESVAPETRSEVRGKVSRLIRGRWFQPPFSGSGMSELLYEALEAMAAEHAGPPLLPPGHPIDLFVTATDFRGYLDTLRLHSPALVEESEHRMPFTFHSPTPAEAGNPLADPLVLTLA
;
A
#
# COMPACT_ATOMS: atom_id res chain seq x y z
N MET A 1 19.66 20.70 -24.82
CA MET A 1 18.92 19.47 -24.46
C MET A 1 17.56 19.84 -23.93
N ARG A 2 16.52 19.05 -24.22
CA ARG A 2 15.15 19.33 -23.79
C ARG A 2 14.89 18.58 -22.48
N GLN A 3 14.23 19.21 -21.53
CA GLN A 3 13.69 18.53 -20.34
C GLN A 3 12.17 18.37 -20.49
N LYS A 4 11.63 17.21 -20.09
CA LYS A 4 10.18 16.98 -19.97
C LYS A 4 9.86 16.32 -18.64
N GLU A 5 8.65 16.57 -18.17
CA GLU A 5 8.10 15.94 -16.97
C GLU A 5 7.08 14.87 -17.37
N LEU A 6 7.24 13.69 -16.79
CA LEU A 6 6.26 12.60 -16.82
C LEU A 6 5.60 12.55 -15.45
N ARG A 7 4.39 13.10 -15.35
CA ARG A 7 3.57 13.06 -14.14
C ARG A 7 2.78 11.76 -14.10
N ILE A 8 2.80 11.09 -12.95
CA ILE A 8 2.13 9.80 -12.75
C ILE A 8 1.09 9.95 -11.66
N ALA A 9 -0.16 9.69 -12.04
CA ALA A 9 -1.26 9.49 -11.11
C ALA A 9 -1.49 7.99 -10.91
N LEU A 10 -1.45 7.52 -9.66
CA LEU A 10 -1.59 6.11 -9.31
C LEU A 10 -2.89 5.86 -8.55
N VAL A 11 -3.61 4.80 -8.94
CA VAL A 11 -4.77 4.30 -8.19
C VAL A 11 -4.48 2.87 -7.73
N CYS A 12 -4.32 2.68 -6.42
CA CYS A 12 -4.08 1.42 -5.75
C CYS A 12 -5.40 0.76 -5.34
N TYR A 13 -5.87 -0.19 -6.15
CA TYR A 13 -7.10 -0.94 -5.86
C TYR A 13 -6.89 -1.92 -4.70
N GLY A 14 -7.72 -1.84 -3.66
CA GLY A 14 -7.64 -2.71 -2.49
C GLY A 14 -7.87 -4.21 -2.77
N GLY A 15 -7.49 -5.05 -1.81
CA GLY A 15 -7.70 -6.50 -1.83
C GLY A 15 -6.61 -7.23 -1.04
N VAL A 16 -7.01 -8.13 -0.14
CA VAL A 16 -6.08 -8.79 0.82
C VAL A 16 -4.97 -9.58 0.12
N SER A 17 -5.29 -10.30 -0.97
CA SER A 17 -4.31 -11.08 -1.74
C SER A 17 -3.39 -10.22 -2.62
N LEU A 18 -3.61 -8.89 -2.67
CA LEU A 18 -2.90 -7.96 -3.54
C LEU A 18 -1.99 -6.99 -2.78
N ALA A 19 -2.00 -6.98 -1.44
CA ALA A 19 -1.22 -6.02 -0.64
C ALA A 19 0.29 -6.07 -0.94
N VAL A 20 0.86 -7.28 -0.99
CA VAL A 20 2.29 -7.49 -1.28
C VAL A 20 2.61 -7.19 -2.75
N TYR A 21 1.70 -7.51 -3.67
CA TYR A 21 1.87 -7.19 -5.09
C TYR A 21 1.85 -5.67 -5.32
N MET A 22 0.89 -4.98 -4.72
CA MET A 22 0.79 -3.52 -4.75
C MET A 22 2.03 -2.87 -4.17
N HIS A 23 2.55 -3.39 -3.06
CA HIS A 23 3.82 -2.93 -2.48
C HIS A 23 4.99 -3.07 -3.46
N GLY A 24 5.06 -4.19 -4.19
CA GLY A 24 6.05 -4.37 -5.24
C GLY A 24 5.95 -3.29 -6.32
N VAL A 25 4.73 -2.98 -6.78
CA VAL A 25 4.50 -1.91 -7.77
C VAL A 25 4.90 -0.53 -7.22
N THR A 26 4.46 -0.17 -6.01
CA THR A 26 4.80 1.13 -5.40
C THR A 26 6.30 1.26 -5.12
N LYS A 27 6.98 0.17 -4.75
CA LYS A 27 8.43 0.12 -4.56
C LYS A 27 9.19 0.37 -5.86
N GLU A 28 8.70 -0.16 -6.98
CA GLU A 28 9.30 0.11 -8.30
C GLU A 28 9.06 1.56 -8.75
N LEU A 29 7.87 2.14 -8.52
CA LEU A 29 7.64 3.58 -8.75
C LEU A 29 8.54 4.46 -7.88
N TRP A 30 8.73 4.11 -6.61
CA TRP A 30 9.63 4.81 -5.71
C TRP A 30 11.09 4.74 -6.19
N ASN A 31 11.55 3.57 -6.63
CA ASN A 31 12.90 3.41 -7.21
C ASN A 31 13.07 4.21 -8.51
N LEU A 32 12.05 4.27 -9.37
CA LEU A 32 12.05 5.10 -10.57
C LEU A 32 12.13 6.59 -10.23
N ALA A 33 11.37 7.06 -9.23
CA ALA A 33 11.43 8.45 -8.77
C ALA A 33 12.82 8.81 -8.19
N ARG A 34 13.41 7.91 -7.38
CA ARG A 34 14.78 8.04 -6.87
C ARG A 34 15.81 8.13 -7.99
N ALA A 35 15.70 7.24 -8.97
CA ALA A 35 16.58 7.22 -10.14
C ALA A 35 16.46 8.50 -10.96
N SER A 36 15.24 8.96 -11.22
CA SER A 36 14.95 10.20 -11.93
C SER A 36 15.54 11.42 -11.22
N ARG A 37 15.37 11.53 -9.89
CA ARG A 37 15.95 12.63 -9.10
C ARG A 37 17.47 12.64 -9.19
N ALA A 38 18.12 11.51 -8.92
CA ALA A 38 19.58 11.40 -8.97
C ALA A 38 20.13 11.67 -10.37
N PHE A 39 19.48 11.14 -11.41
CA PHE A 39 19.83 11.37 -12.81
C PHE A 39 19.78 12.85 -13.21
N LEU A 40 18.81 13.61 -12.71
CA LEU A 40 18.68 15.05 -13.00
C LEU A 40 19.59 15.94 -12.16
N ALA A 41 20.01 15.47 -10.99
CA ALA A 41 20.98 16.14 -10.15
C ALA A 41 22.43 15.82 -10.54
N ASP A 42 22.64 15.01 -11.58
CA ASP A 42 23.94 14.48 -12.00
C ASP A 42 24.69 13.77 -10.85
N GLU A 43 23.91 13.15 -9.95
CA GLU A 43 24.40 12.34 -8.83
C GLU A 43 24.71 10.91 -9.28
N ASN A 44 25.46 10.18 -8.45
CA ASN A 44 25.63 8.74 -8.64
C ASN A 44 24.27 8.03 -8.58
N ALA A 45 24.07 7.08 -9.50
CA ALA A 45 22.86 6.28 -9.51
C ALA A 45 22.71 5.53 -8.17
N PRO A 46 21.51 5.50 -7.57
CA PRO A 46 21.26 4.67 -6.40
C PRO A 46 21.45 3.19 -6.76
N THR A 47 21.65 2.33 -5.75
CA THR A 47 21.84 0.88 -5.94
C THR A 47 20.51 0.16 -6.21
N GLY A 48 20.57 -1.13 -6.58
CA GLY A 48 19.38 -1.98 -6.78
C GLY A 48 18.57 -1.62 -8.03
N SER A 49 17.24 -1.80 -7.97
CA SER A 49 16.34 -1.51 -9.11
C SER A 49 16.46 -0.06 -9.61
N ALA A 50 16.74 0.90 -8.72
CA ALA A 50 16.95 2.30 -9.08
C ALA A 50 18.15 2.49 -10.03
N ALA A 51 19.20 1.67 -9.94
CA ALA A 51 20.32 1.72 -10.88
C ALA A 51 19.87 1.38 -12.32
N ILE A 52 18.95 0.41 -12.44
CA ILE A 52 18.40 -0.02 -13.73
C ILE A 52 17.54 1.08 -14.33
N TYR A 53 16.69 1.73 -13.54
CA TYR A 53 15.92 2.88 -14.01
C TYR A 53 16.82 4.07 -14.39
N ALA A 54 17.91 4.31 -13.66
CA ALA A 54 18.87 5.36 -14.02
C ALA A 54 19.57 5.06 -15.35
N ALA A 55 19.92 3.80 -15.61
CA ALA A 55 20.45 3.37 -16.90
C ALA A 55 19.42 3.55 -18.03
N LEU A 56 18.15 3.20 -17.79
CA LEU A 56 17.08 3.42 -18.76
C LEU A 56 16.89 4.91 -19.09
N LEU A 57 16.92 5.79 -18.08
CA LEU A 57 16.80 7.23 -18.28
C LEU A 57 17.97 7.82 -19.09
N ARG A 58 19.18 7.29 -18.89
CA ARG A 58 20.36 7.66 -19.71
C ARG A 58 20.20 7.21 -21.16
N ILE A 59 19.72 5.99 -21.41
CA ILE A 59 19.43 5.52 -22.78
C ILE A 59 18.43 6.46 -23.47
N ILE A 60 17.37 6.86 -22.76
CA ILE A 60 16.38 7.82 -23.29
C ILE A 60 17.04 9.17 -23.64
N GLU A 61 17.91 9.68 -22.77
CA GLU A 61 18.66 10.92 -23.02
C GLU A 61 19.57 10.79 -24.24
N ASP A 62 20.36 9.72 -24.33
CA ASP A 62 21.32 9.48 -25.40
C ASP A 62 20.63 9.33 -26.77
N GLU A 63 19.50 8.63 -26.83
CA GLU A 63 18.77 8.38 -28.08
C GLU A 63 17.91 9.56 -28.53
N THR A 64 17.39 10.37 -27.60
CA THR A 64 16.36 11.37 -27.91
C THR A 64 16.73 12.80 -27.52
N ALA A 65 17.92 13.03 -26.95
CA ALA A 65 18.37 14.29 -26.37
C ALA A 65 17.37 14.89 -25.36
N LEU A 66 16.66 13.99 -24.64
CA LEU A 66 15.60 14.31 -23.70
C LEU A 66 15.96 13.87 -22.28
N ARG A 67 16.04 14.83 -21.35
CA ARG A 67 16.08 14.55 -19.92
C ARG A 67 14.66 14.42 -19.38
N LEU A 68 14.30 13.22 -18.95
CA LEU A 68 12.99 12.93 -18.39
C LEU A 68 13.00 13.03 -16.86
N ARG A 69 12.09 13.84 -16.31
CA ARG A 69 11.78 13.91 -14.89
C ARG A 69 10.50 13.13 -14.62
N VAL A 70 10.57 12.07 -13.82
CA VAL A 70 9.40 11.28 -13.42
C VAL A 70 8.89 11.77 -12.07
N LEU A 71 7.60 12.10 -12.00
CA LEU A 71 6.94 12.70 -10.84
C LEU A 71 5.68 11.89 -10.49
N PRO A 72 5.78 10.90 -9.58
CA PRO A 72 4.62 10.25 -9.00
C PRO A 72 4.06 11.14 -7.90
N ASP A 73 3.15 12.03 -8.26
CA ASP A 73 2.71 13.14 -7.41
C ASP A 73 1.22 13.12 -7.07
N ILE A 74 0.46 12.19 -7.67
CA ILE A 74 -0.96 11.99 -7.35
C ILE A 74 -1.16 10.51 -7.02
N MET A 75 -1.72 10.22 -5.86
CA MET A 75 -1.95 8.86 -5.39
C MET A 75 -3.36 8.72 -4.83
N SER A 76 -3.98 7.58 -5.13
CA SER A 76 -5.25 7.22 -4.55
C SER A 76 -5.30 5.74 -4.19
N GLY A 77 -6.04 5.39 -3.15
CA GLY A 77 -6.17 3.99 -2.75
C GLY A 77 -7.26 3.73 -1.72
N ALA A 78 -7.68 2.47 -1.64
CA ALA A 78 -8.64 2.02 -0.64
C ALA A 78 -8.15 0.75 0.05
N SER A 79 -8.42 0.61 1.36
CA SER A 79 -8.01 -0.57 2.14
C SER A 79 -6.49 -0.84 2.00
N ALA A 80 -6.08 -2.06 1.64
CA ALA A 80 -4.67 -2.41 1.41
C ALA A 80 -3.98 -1.54 0.33
N GLY A 81 -4.73 -1.02 -0.64
CA GLY A 81 -4.19 -0.07 -1.62
C GLY A 81 -4.00 1.32 -1.04
N GLY A 82 -4.85 1.73 -0.09
CA GLY A 82 -4.71 2.97 0.67
C GLY A 82 -3.41 2.99 1.47
N ILE A 83 -3.11 1.91 2.19
CA ILE A 83 -1.85 1.75 2.94
C ILE A 83 -0.64 1.95 2.02
N ASN A 84 -0.57 1.25 0.89
CA ASN A 84 0.56 1.39 -0.02
C ASN A 84 0.65 2.80 -0.63
N ALA A 85 -0.48 3.47 -0.88
CA ALA A 85 -0.52 4.84 -1.36
C ALA A 85 -0.02 5.85 -0.31
N VAL A 86 -0.45 5.70 0.96
CA VAL A 86 0.00 6.53 2.09
C VAL A 86 1.51 6.46 2.25
N PHE A 87 2.06 5.24 2.32
CA PHE A 87 3.49 5.03 2.51
C PHE A 87 4.31 5.52 1.31
N LEU A 88 3.84 5.27 0.07
CA LEU A 88 4.51 5.79 -1.13
C LEU A 88 4.54 7.32 -1.14
N ALA A 89 3.41 7.97 -0.80
CA ALA A 89 3.32 9.42 -0.73
C ALA A 89 4.26 9.99 0.33
N GLN A 90 4.26 9.40 1.53
CA GLN A 90 5.16 9.75 2.61
C GLN A 90 6.62 9.63 2.18
N ALA A 91 7.02 8.52 1.56
CA ALA A 91 8.40 8.29 1.10
C ALA A 91 8.83 9.28 0.01
N ILE A 92 7.95 9.60 -0.93
CA ILE A 92 8.23 10.57 -2.01
C ILE A 92 8.35 11.99 -1.46
N HIS A 93 7.48 12.38 -0.54
CA HIS A 93 7.43 13.71 0.06
C HIS A 93 8.62 13.96 1.00
N SER A 94 8.87 13.04 1.93
CA SER A 94 9.94 13.18 2.94
C SER A 94 11.33 12.76 2.45
N GLY A 95 11.41 11.96 1.39
CA GLY A 95 12.64 11.29 0.96
C GLY A 95 13.01 10.06 1.80
N ALA A 96 12.13 9.61 2.69
CA ALA A 96 12.30 8.40 3.49
C ALA A 96 12.32 7.11 2.65
N SER A 97 12.81 6.05 3.27
CA SER A 97 12.86 4.70 2.71
C SER A 97 11.49 4.01 2.74
N LEU A 98 11.16 3.22 1.72
CA LEU A 98 10.01 2.30 1.76
C LEU A 98 10.35 0.92 2.35
N GLU A 99 11.62 0.69 2.73
CA GLU A 99 12.03 -0.62 3.26
C GLU A 99 11.32 -1.01 4.56
N PRO A 100 11.04 -0.11 5.53
CA PRO A 100 10.24 -0.46 6.70
C PRO A 100 8.86 -1.04 6.38
N LEU A 101 8.20 -0.56 5.31
CA LEU A 101 6.95 -1.15 4.84
C LEU A 101 7.17 -2.53 4.21
N THR A 102 8.29 -2.72 3.48
CA THR A 102 8.67 -4.06 2.98
C THR A 102 8.79 -5.04 4.13
N GLU A 103 9.51 -4.67 5.19
CA GLU A 103 9.70 -5.49 6.37
C GLU A 103 8.38 -5.75 7.10
N LEU A 104 7.51 -4.73 7.23
CA LEU A 104 6.16 -4.91 7.75
C LEU A 104 5.43 -5.99 6.96
N TRP A 105 5.39 -5.88 5.63
CA TRP A 105 4.68 -6.86 4.81
C TRP A 105 5.31 -8.25 4.89
N LEU A 106 6.63 -8.38 4.92
CA LEU A 106 7.30 -9.68 5.02
C LEU A 106 7.07 -10.34 6.39
N ASN A 107 7.14 -9.56 7.47
CA ASN A 107 6.94 -10.06 8.83
C ASN A 107 5.47 -10.33 9.17
N ASN A 108 4.54 -9.55 8.60
CA ASN A 108 3.09 -9.67 8.84
C ASN A 108 2.34 -10.46 7.75
N ALA A 109 2.98 -10.81 6.62
CA ALA A 109 2.44 -11.80 5.67
C ALA A 109 2.22 -13.17 6.33
N ASP A 110 2.81 -13.39 7.50
CA ASP A 110 2.35 -14.43 8.40
C ASP A 110 1.05 -13.99 9.10
N VAL A 111 -0.07 -14.31 8.44
CA VAL A 111 -1.47 -14.09 8.88
C VAL A 111 -1.70 -14.44 10.36
N GLU A 112 -0.84 -15.28 10.97
CA GLU A 112 -0.91 -15.64 12.39
C GLU A 112 -0.71 -14.49 13.40
N ARG A 113 -0.02 -13.39 13.02
CA ARG A 113 0.15 -12.21 13.90
C ARG A 113 -0.98 -11.19 13.81
N LEU A 114 -1.64 -11.10 12.65
CA LEU A 114 -2.71 -10.12 12.37
C LEU A 114 -4.11 -10.62 12.80
N VAL A 115 -4.26 -11.90 13.08
CA VAL A 115 -5.51 -12.47 13.61
C VAL A 115 -5.59 -12.13 15.11
N ASP A 116 -6.65 -11.42 15.48
CA ASP A 116 -7.00 -11.08 16.86
C ASP A 116 -6.81 -12.30 17.79
N PRO A 117 -6.16 -12.16 18.96
CA PRO A 117 -6.05 -13.24 19.95
C PRO A 117 -7.41 -13.88 20.29
N ASP A 118 -8.49 -13.11 20.29
CA ASP A 118 -9.88 -13.57 20.52
C ASP A 118 -10.53 -14.16 19.25
N ALA A 119 -9.92 -13.97 18.07
CA ALA A 119 -10.28 -14.66 16.84
C ALA A 119 -9.57 -16.02 16.67
N ARG A 120 -8.66 -16.38 17.59
CA ARG A 120 -8.14 -17.76 17.68
C ARG A 120 -9.30 -18.66 18.11
N PRO A 121 -9.67 -19.70 17.32
CA PRO A 121 -10.74 -20.59 17.73
C PRO A 121 -10.32 -21.28 19.02
N MET A 122 -10.95 -20.88 20.13
CA MET A 122 -10.77 -21.45 21.47
C MET A 122 -11.02 -22.97 21.53
N TRP A 123 -11.50 -23.56 20.43
CA TRP A 123 -11.62 -25.00 20.23
C TRP A 123 -11.17 -25.44 18.84
N ARG A 124 -10.31 -26.46 18.81
CA ARG A 124 -9.86 -27.21 17.61
C ARG A 124 -11.00 -27.82 16.77
N PHE A 125 -12.25 -27.73 17.23
CA PHE A 125 -13.45 -28.28 16.58
C PHE A 125 -14.53 -27.24 16.22
N ALA A 126 -14.23 -25.94 16.25
CA ALA A 126 -15.20 -24.94 15.82
C ALA A 126 -15.43 -25.03 14.28
N LYS A 127 -16.58 -25.57 13.87
CA LYS A 127 -17.09 -25.73 12.48
C LYS A 127 -16.57 -26.97 11.69
N PRO A 128 -16.89 -28.21 12.11
CA PRO A 128 -16.57 -29.42 11.34
C PRO A 128 -17.24 -29.47 9.95
N TYR A 129 -18.30 -28.67 9.75
CA TYR A 129 -19.06 -28.60 8.49
C TYR A 129 -18.36 -27.80 7.38
N ALA A 130 -17.36 -26.97 7.71
CA ALA A 130 -16.64 -26.14 6.74
C ALA A 130 -15.52 -26.90 6.02
N GLU A 131 -14.95 -27.94 6.65
CA GLU A 131 -13.88 -28.77 6.08
C GLU A 131 -14.24 -29.46 4.76
N PRO A 132 -15.41 -30.11 4.59
CA PRO A 132 -15.75 -30.74 3.31
C PRO A 132 -15.93 -29.72 2.17
N LEU A 133 -16.46 -28.53 2.45
CA LEU A 133 -16.66 -27.48 1.46
C LEU A 133 -15.32 -26.87 0.98
N VAL A 134 -14.40 -26.61 1.92
CA VAL A 134 -13.05 -26.10 1.62
C VAL A 134 -12.21 -27.16 0.90
N ALA A 135 -12.31 -28.42 1.32
CA ALA A 135 -11.63 -29.53 0.63
C ALA A 135 -12.15 -29.72 -0.80
N TRP A 136 -13.44 -29.50 -1.05
CA TRP A 136 -14.02 -29.54 -2.39
C TRP A 136 -13.55 -28.36 -3.24
N LEU A 137 -13.53 -27.14 -2.68
CA LEU A 137 -13.10 -25.93 -3.39
C LEU A 137 -11.61 -26.01 -3.81
N LEU A 138 -10.74 -26.51 -2.92
CA LEU A 138 -9.30 -26.67 -3.16
C LEU A 138 -8.95 -27.89 -4.04
N ARG A 139 -9.89 -28.84 -4.23
CA ARG A 139 -9.71 -30.02 -5.10
C ARG A 139 -10.22 -29.79 -6.52
N ARG A 140 -10.81 -28.62 -6.82
CA ARG A 140 -11.24 -28.29 -8.19
C ARG A 140 -10.01 -28.01 -9.08
N PRO A 141 -9.90 -28.65 -10.26
CA PRO A 141 -8.90 -28.28 -11.26
C PRO A 141 -9.16 -26.84 -11.70
N GLY A 142 -8.14 -25.96 -11.63
CA GLY A 142 -8.25 -24.55 -12.02
C GLY A 142 -8.46 -23.53 -10.88
N SER A 143 -8.21 -23.90 -9.61
CA SER A 143 -8.15 -22.89 -8.53
C SER A 143 -6.79 -22.18 -8.54
N ALA A 144 -6.77 -20.85 -8.39
CA ALA A 144 -5.56 -20.01 -8.49
C ALA A 144 -4.43 -20.35 -7.48
N VAL A 145 -4.68 -21.26 -6.54
CA VAL A 145 -3.73 -21.73 -5.51
C VAL A 145 -2.90 -22.92 -5.99
N SER A 146 -3.34 -23.66 -7.02
CA SER A 146 -2.63 -24.86 -7.50
C SER A 146 -1.52 -24.57 -8.51
N GLU A 147 -1.56 -23.43 -9.21
CA GLU A 147 -0.59 -23.09 -10.27
C GLU A 147 0.58 -22.22 -9.78
N SER A 148 0.43 -21.49 -8.66
CA SER A 148 1.36 -20.44 -8.24
C SER A 148 2.26 -20.81 -7.04
N VAL A 149 2.17 -22.03 -6.51
CA VAL A 149 2.85 -22.42 -5.26
C VAL A 149 3.61 -23.74 -5.41
N ALA A 150 4.91 -23.72 -5.04
CA ALA A 150 5.79 -24.87 -5.01
C ALA A 150 5.20 -26.02 -4.17
N PRO A 151 5.45 -27.30 -4.50
CA PRO A 151 4.87 -28.44 -3.81
C PRO A 151 5.12 -28.45 -2.30
N GLU A 152 6.28 -27.92 -1.85
CA GLU A 152 6.65 -27.87 -0.44
C GLU A 152 5.79 -26.91 0.40
N THR A 153 5.23 -25.85 -0.19
CA THR A 153 4.51 -24.78 0.54
C THR A 153 2.98 -24.98 0.55
N ARG A 154 2.45 -25.98 -0.17
CA ARG A 154 0.99 -26.21 -0.29
C ARG A 154 0.32 -26.61 1.02
N SER A 155 1.01 -27.33 1.89
CA SER A 155 0.48 -27.76 3.20
C SER A 155 0.29 -26.56 4.12
N GLU A 156 1.24 -25.63 4.12
CA GLU A 156 1.21 -24.39 4.89
C GLU A 156 0.11 -23.45 4.37
N VAL A 157 0.05 -23.22 3.05
CA VAL A 157 -0.98 -22.38 2.42
C VAL A 157 -2.37 -22.95 2.70
N ARG A 158 -2.56 -24.28 2.61
CA ARG A 158 -3.84 -24.92 2.95
C ARG A 158 -4.21 -24.75 4.43
N GLY A 159 -3.23 -24.83 5.33
CA GLY A 159 -3.41 -24.60 6.76
C GLY A 159 -3.78 -23.15 7.10
N LYS A 160 -3.16 -22.18 6.43
CA LYS A 160 -3.43 -20.74 6.58
C LYS A 160 -4.80 -20.37 5.99
N VAL A 161 -5.13 -20.84 4.79
CA VAL A 161 -6.44 -20.64 4.15
C VAL A 161 -7.57 -21.29 4.95
N SER A 162 -7.37 -22.51 5.47
CA SER A 162 -8.37 -23.17 6.30
C SER A 162 -8.61 -22.46 7.64
N ARG A 163 -7.59 -21.79 8.20
CA ARG A 163 -7.74 -20.94 9.40
C ARG A 163 -8.42 -19.61 9.09
N LEU A 164 -8.10 -18.98 7.97
CA LEU A 164 -8.76 -17.75 7.49
C LEU A 164 -10.27 -17.97 7.26
N ILE A 165 -10.64 -19.09 6.62
CA ILE A 165 -12.05 -19.46 6.39
C ILE A 165 -12.77 -19.83 7.70
N ARG A 166 -12.04 -20.34 8.70
CA ARG A 166 -12.56 -20.61 10.05
C ARG A 166 -12.68 -19.35 10.91
N GLY A 167 -12.10 -18.22 10.50
CA GLY A 167 -12.25 -16.92 11.13
C GLY A 167 -13.71 -16.45 11.17
N ARG A 168 -14.01 -15.55 12.10
CA ARG A 168 -15.35 -14.94 12.25
C ARG A 168 -15.59 -13.94 11.12
N TRP A 169 -16.29 -14.36 10.07
CA TRP A 169 -16.77 -13.52 8.95
C TRP A 169 -17.71 -12.36 9.33
N PHE A 170 -17.90 -12.05 10.62
CA PHE A 170 -18.79 -11.00 11.13
C PHE A 170 -18.12 -10.05 12.15
N GLN A 171 -16.80 -10.17 12.34
CA GLN A 171 -15.99 -9.18 13.03
C GLN A 171 -14.84 -8.78 12.10
N PRO A 172 -14.30 -7.54 12.19
CA PRO A 172 -13.18 -7.14 11.34
C PRO A 172 -12.07 -8.21 11.43
N PRO A 173 -11.56 -8.71 10.30
CA PRO A 173 -10.65 -9.86 10.29
C PRO A 173 -9.29 -9.56 10.93
N PHE A 174 -9.01 -8.29 11.19
CA PHE A 174 -7.80 -7.75 11.78
C PHE A 174 -8.16 -6.92 13.02
N SER A 175 -7.34 -6.97 14.07
CA SER A 175 -7.52 -6.08 15.22
C SER A 175 -7.26 -4.64 14.77
N GLY A 176 -8.26 -3.77 14.87
CA GLY A 176 -8.11 -2.37 14.46
C GLY A 176 -6.95 -1.67 15.18
N SER A 177 -6.81 -1.92 16.48
CA SER A 177 -5.69 -1.42 17.29
C SER A 177 -4.36 -2.01 16.87
N GLY A 178 -4.27 -3.33 16.67
CA GLY A 178 -3.01 -3.98 16.27
C GLY A 178 -2.55 -3.59 14.88
N MET A 179 -3.48 -3.47 13.91
CA MET A 179 -3.15 -2.95 12.58
C MET A 179 -2.69 -1.49 12.64
N SER A 180 -3.36 -0.64 13.43
CA SER A 180 -2.98 0.76 13.58
C SER A 180 -1.61 0.91 14.24
N GLU A 181 -1.32 0.12 15.27
CA GLU A 181 -0.01 0.08 15.94
C GLU A 181 1.08 -0.33 14.95
N LEU A 182 0.87 -1.40 14.18
CA LEU A 182 1.82 -1.85 13.16
C LEU A 182 2.09 -0.79 12.07
N LEU A 183 1.05 -0.12 11.59
CA LEU A 183 1.19 0.94 10.59
C LEU A 183 1.94 2.16 11.16
N TYR A 184 1.61 2.55 12.39
CA TYR A 184 2.28 3.64 13.09
C TYR A 184 3.77 3.32 13.33
N GLU A 185 4.09 2.12 13.80
CA GLU A 185 5.47 1.66 14.00
C GLU A 185 6.27 1.69 12.69
N ALA A 186 5.66 1.33 11.56
CA ALA A 186 6.34 1.41 10.28
C ALA A 186 6.55 2.86 9.80
N LEU A 187 5.62 3.77 10.03
CA LEU A 187 5.82 5.20 9.75
C LEU A 187 6.92 5.81 10.63
N GLU A 188 6.96 5.46 11.92
CA GLU A 188 8.04 5.86 12.83
C GLU A 188 9.38 5.28 12.39
N ALA A 189 9.42 4.02 11.96
CA ALA A 189 10.63 3.40 11.42
C ALA A 189 11.12 4.11 10.14
N MET A 190 10.21 4.52 9.25
CA MET A 190 10.57 5.34 8.08
C MET A 190 11.17 6.69 8.48
N ALA A 191 10.62 7.33 9.52
CA ALA A 191 11.11 8.61 10.02
C ALA A 191 12.47 8.49 10.75
N ALA A 192 12.73 7.35 11.39
CA ALA A 192 13.98 7.08 12.10
C ALA A 192 15.16 6.74 11.16
N GLU A 193 14.88 6.21 9.97
CA GLU A 193 15.91 5.96 8.95
C GLU A 193 16.46 7.26 8.36
N HIS A 194 17.71 7.21 7.86
CA HIS A 194 18.32 8.39 7.22
C HIS A 194 17.58 8.72 5.91
N ALA A 195 16.76 9.76 5.95
CA ALA A 195 16.04 10.25 4.77
C ALA A 195 17.01 10.83 3.73
N GLY A 196 16.81 10.44 2.47
CA GLY A 196 17.44 11.12 1.35
C GLY A 196 16.70 12.43 1.02
N PRO A 197 17.18 13.22 0.05
CA PRO A 197 16.44 14.39 -0.39
C PRO A 197 15.06 13.98 -0.95
N PRO A 198 14.02 14.82 -0.76
CA PRO A 198 12.69 14.61 -1.33
C PRO A 198 12.72 14.27 -2.82
N LEU A 199 11.77 13.45 -3.27
CA LEU A 199 11.80 12.88 -4.63
C LEU A 199 11.09 13.78 -5.65
N LEU A 200 10.36 14.79 -5.20
CA LEU A 200 9.74 15.83 -6.02
C LEU A 200 10.52 17.15 -5.85
N PRO A 201 10.44 18.09 -6.82
CA PRO A 201 11.03 19.41 -6.65
C PRO A 201 10.46 20.15 -5.42
N PRO A 202 11.26 20.98 -4.72
CA PRO A 202 10.75 21.81 -3.62
C PRO A 202 9.55 22.67 -4.07
N GLY A 203 8.48 22.67 -3.27
CA GLY A 203 7.24 23.37 -3.57
C GLY A 203 6.31 22.66 -4.56
N HIS A 204 6.74 21.56 -5.19
CA HIS A 204 5.87 20.76 -6.06
C HIS A 204 4.78 20.07 -5.22
N PRO A 205 3.50 20.15 -5.60
CA PRO A 205 2.43 19.57 -4.81
C PRO A 205 2.43 18.04 -4.91
N ILE A 206 2.17 17.37 -3.79
CA ILE A 206 1.76 15.97 -3.75
C ILE A 206 0.32 15.87 -3.24
N ASP A 207 -0.49 15.08 -3.93
CA ASP A 207 -1.89 14.85 -3.64
C ASP A 207 -2.13 13.36 -3.32
N LEU A 208 -2.68 13.09 -2.14
CA LEU A 208 -3.05 11.74 -1.70
C LEU A 208 -4.53 11.72 -1.33
N PHE A 209 -5.31 10.84 -1.97
CA PHE A 209 -6.71 10.59 -1.67
C PHE A 209 -6.94 9.12 -1.31
N VAL A 210 -7.14 8.82 -0.04
CA VAL A 210 -7.42 7.45 0.41
C VAL A 210 -8.75 7.35 1.12
N THR A 211 -9.30 6.14 1.18
CA THR A 211 -10.54 5.88 1.89
C THR A 211 -10.35 4.75 2.90
N ALA A 212 -10.74 5.03 4.14
CA ALA A 212 -10.98 4.01 5.15
C ALA A 212 -12.46 3.60 5.16
N THR A 213 -12.74 2.41 5.70
CA THR A 213 -14.10 1.92 5.88
C THR A 213 -14.48 2.00 7.35
N ASP A 214 -15.47 2.83 7.69
CA ASP A 214 -16.15 2.75 8.97
C ASP A 214 -17.12 1.56 8.94
N PHE A 215 -16.82 0.54 9.75
CA PHE A 215 -17.65 -0.66 9.86
C PHE A 215 -19.07 -0.36 10.38
N ARG A 216 -19.22 0.65 11.25
CA ARG A 216 -20.53 1.04 11.80
C ARG A 216 -21.30 1.94 10.85
N GLY A 217 -20.58 2.65 9.99
CA GLY A 217 -21.14 3.65 9.08
C GLY A 217 -21.72 4.85 9.83
N TYR A 218 -22.07 5.87 9.07
CA TYR A 218 -22.74 7.07 9.53
C TYR A 218 -23.89 7.39 8.58
N LEU A 219 -24.92 8.06 9.09
CA LEU A 219 -26.02 8.52 8.26
C LEU A 219 -25.58 9.75 7.47
N ASP A 220 -25.65 9.68 6.15
CA ASP A 220 -25.46 10.80 5.25
C ASP A 220 -26.78 11.14 4.54
N THR A 221 -26.98 12.42 4.28
CA THR A 221 -28.20 12.94 3.66
C THR A 221 -27.92 13.31 2.20
N LEU A 222 -28.41 12.48 1.28
CA LEU A 222 -28.31 12.70 -0.15
C LEU A 222 -29.46 13.58 -0.64
N ARG A 223 -29.11 14.64 -1.38
CA ARG A 223 -30.08 15.47 -2.09
C ARG A 223 -30.32 14.91 -3.48
N LEU A 224 -31.55 14.49 -3.76
CA LEU A 224 -31.95 13.93 -5.05
C LEU A 224 -33.10 14.76 -5.65
N HIS A 225 -33.48 14.46 -6.89
CA HIS A 225 -34.61 15.11 -7.55
C HIS A 225 -35.96 14.68 -6.93
N SER A 226 -36.15 13.38 -6.66
CA SER A 226 -37.34 12.85 -5.99
C SER A 226 -37.05 11.45 -5.43
N PRO A 227 -37.23 11.20 -4.11
CA PRO A 227 -37.56 12.20 -3.08
C PRO A 227 -36.41 13.21 -2.93
N ALA A 228 -36.70 14.41 -2.42
CA ALA A 228 -35.71 15.50 -2.35
C ALA A 228 -34.53 15.20 -1.42
N LEU A 229 -34.78 14.36 -0.41
CA LEU A 229 -33.82 13.93 0.61
C LEU A 229 -33.94 12.43 0.80
N VAL A 230 -32.80 11.75 0.80
CA VAL A 230 -32.67 10.33 1.18
C VAL A 230 -31.58 10.24 2.22
N GLU A 231 -31.85 9.55 3.32
CA GLU A 231 -30.82 9.17 4.28
C GLU A 231 -30.26 7.80 3.89
N GLU A 232 -28.95 7.71 3.75
CA GLU A 232 -28.23 6.48 3.45
C GLU A 232 -27.13 6.25 4.50
N SER A 233 -26.85 4.99 4.79
CA SER A 233 -25.69 4.63 5.61
C SER A 233 -24.43 4.68 4.74
N GLU A 234 -23.60 5.71 4.92
CA GLU A 234 -22.29 5.80 4.29
C GLU A 234 -21.24 5.18 5.21
N HIS A 235 -20.34 4.41 4.62
CA HIS A 235 -19.28 3.69 5.32
C HIS A 235 -17.90 4.18 4.94
N ARG A 236 -17.80 4.95 3.86
CA ARG A 236 -16.54 5.47 3.35
C ARG A 236 -16.14 6.73 4.10
N MET A 237 -14.93 6.71 4.64
CA MET A 237 -14.28 7.83 5.28
C MET A 237 -13.14 8.31 4.36
N PRO A 238 -13.34 9.40 3.59
CA PRO A 238 -12.31 9.93 2.72
C PRO A 238 -11.27 10.73 3.51
N PHE A 239 -9.99 10.47 3.25
CA PHE A 239 -8.85 11.25 3.71
C PHE A 239 -8.18 11.88 2.50
N THR A 240 -7.89 13.17 2.60
CA THR A 240 -7.20 13.92 1.55
C THR A 240 -6.03 14.66 2.15
N PHE A 241 -4.86 14.48 1.55
CA PHE A 241 -3.65 15.19 1.90
C PHE A 241 -3.17 15.95 0.68
N HIS A 242 -2.92 17.24 0.87
CA HIS A 242 -2.30 18.10 -0.11
C HIS A 242 -1.15 18.82 0.59
N SER A 243 0.07 18.64 0.09
CA SER A 243 1.25 19.23 0.71
C SER A 243 2.26 19.66 -0.35
N PRO A 244 2.82 20.88 -0.26
CA PRO A 244 3.99 21.21 -1.05
C PRO A 244 5.19 20.39 -0.58
N THR A 245 5.97 19.86 -1.51
CA THR A 245 7.16 19.07 -1.19
C THR A 245 8.19 19.94 -0.48
N PRO A 246 8.76 19.48 0.65
CA PRO A 246 9.75 20.24 1.40
C PRO A 246 11.06 20.41 0.60
N ALA A 247 11.84 21.42 0.95
CA ALA A 247 13.20 21.55 0.43
C ALA A 247 14.19 20.61 1.16
N GLU A 248 13.92 20.33 2.43
CA GLU A 248 14.75 19.51 3.31
C GLU A 248 14.15 18.11 3.50
N ALA A 249 15.03 17.12 3.63
CA ALA A 249 14.67 15.73 3.90
C ALA A 249 14.00 15.54 5.27
N GLY A 250 13.20 14.48 5.41
CA GLY A 250 12.66 14.01 6.67
C GLY A 250 11.40 14.74 7.17
N ASN A 251 10.98 15.82 6.51
CA ASN A 251 9.71 16.47 6.85
C ASN A 251 8.54 15.55 6.41
N PRO A 252 7.62 15.18 7.30
CA PRO A 252 6.55 14.25 6.97
C PRO A 252 5.44 14.92 6.14
N LEU A 253 4.71 14.10 5.39
CA LEU A 253 3.57 14.53 4.57
C LEU A 253 2.45 15.12 5.44
N ALA A 254 2.18 14.47 6.57
CA ALA A 254 1.23 14.87 7.59
C ALA A 254 1.63 14.23 8.93
N ASP A 255 0.88 14.51 9.99
CA ASP A 255 1.06 13.85 11.28
C ASP A 255 0.97 12.32 11.11
N PRO A 256 1.97 11.54 11.60
CA PRO A 256 1.97 10.08 11.48
C PRO A 256 0.71 9.41 12.03
N LEU A 257 0.07 9.96 13.08
CA LEU A 257 -1.18 9.43 13.62
C LEU A 257 -2.33 9.59 12.61
N VAL A 258 -2.36 10.72 11.89
CA VAL A 258 -3.37 10.95 10.85
C VAL A 258 -3.13 10.05 9.65
N LEU A 259 -1.86 9.85 9.26
CA LEU A 259 -1.48 8.92 8.20
C LEU A 259 -1.82 7.46 8.56
N THR A 260 -1.65 7.05 9.81
CA THR A 260 -2.04 5.70 10.30
C THR A 260 -3.54 5.46 10.21
N LEU A 261 -4.36 6.49 10.46
CA LEU A 261 -5.82 6.37 10.42
C LEU A 261 -6.40 6.35 8.99
N ALA A 262 -5.64 6.81 8.01
CA ALA A 262 -6.05 6.99 6.62
C ALA A 262 -5.84 5.73 5.76
#